data_AF-A0A972W027-F1
#
_entry.id   AF-A0A972W027-F1
#
_cell.length_a   1.000
_cell.length_b   1.000
_cell.length_c   1.000
_cell.angle_alpha   90.00
_cell.angle_beta   90.00
_cell.angle_gamma   90.00
#
_symmetry.space_group_name_H-M   'P 1'
#
loop_
_entity.id
_entity.type
_entity.pdbx_description
1 polymer ?
#
loop_
_entity_poly.entity_id
_entity_poly.type
_entity_poly.pdbx_seq_one_letter_code
_entity_poly.pdbx_strand_id
1 'polypeptide(L)'
;MIVGRCHGLNGPNQLAERIRRGLMEHTFLVGNGSKGYMTGSIGFAPYPFNSWHPDRFNWEQVLAIADQAAYVAKSNGRNAWLGIEGAEAFGCAEYNQIGDSLQKLYDQACIKTMTSMAHTVNYSA
;
A
#
# COMPACT_ATOMS: atom_id res chain seq x y z
N MET A 1 1.69 12.56 2.60
CA MET A 1 2.38 11.31 2.99
C MET A 1 2.34 11.19 4.50
N ILE A 2 2.10 9.99 5.04
CA ILE A 2 2.13 9.70 6.48
C ILE A 2 3.29 8.75 6.73
N VAL A 3 4.17 9.11 7.66
CA VAL A 3 5.25 8.23 8.16
C VAL A 3 4.97 7.98 9.63
N GLY A 4 5.01 6.72 10.05
CA GLY A 4 4.69 6.35 11.42
C GLY A 4 5.47 5.12 11.86
N ARG A 5 5.82 5.07 13.14
CA ARG A 5 6.39 3.89 13.76
C ARG A 5 5.25 2.97 14.21
N CYS A 6 5.23 1.75 13.68
CA CYS A 6 4.24 0.74 14.04
C CYS A 6 4.94 -0.42 14.76
N HIS A 7 4.28 -0.99 15.77
CA HIS A 7 4.75 -2.20 16.44
C HIS A 7 4.00 -3.42 15.89
N GLY A 8 4.75 -4.48 15.56
CA GLY A 8 4.21 -5.72 15.01
C GLY A 8 3.77 -5.64 13.55
N LEU A 9 3.57 -6.81 12.94
CA LEU A 9 3.27 -6.96 11.50
C LEU A 9 1.89 -6.37 11.10
N ASN A 10 0.95 -6.31 12.05
CA ASN A 10 -0.42 -5.85 11.80
C ASN A 10 -0.63 -4.35 12.05
N GLY A 11 0.32 -3.66 12.68
CA GLY A 11 0.18 -2.24 13.04
C GLY A 11 -0.13 -1.34 11.82
N PRO A 12 0.63 -1.44 10.71
CA PRO A 12 0.36 -0.67 9.50
C PRO A 12 -1.03 -0.95 8.91
N ASN A 13 -1.44 -2.22 8.87
CA ASN A 13 -2.75 -2.64 8.34
C ASN A 13 -3.90 -2.00 9.13
N GLN A 14 -3.81 -2.01 10.47
CA GLN A 14 -4.81 -1.40 11.34
C GLN A 14 -4.85 0.12 11.19
N LEU A 15 -3.71 0.77 11.03
CA LEU A 15 -3.64 2.21 10.79
C LEU A 15 -4.28 2.57 9.45
N ALA A 16 -3.94 1.84 8.39
CA ALA A 16 -4.51 2.05 7.06
C ALA A 16 -6.04 1.86 7.07
N GLU A 17 -6.54 0.80 7.71
CA GLU A 17 -7.97 0.55 7.83
C GLU A 17 -8.68 1.65 8.63
N ARG A 18 -8.07 2.10 9.73
CA ARG A 18 -8.63 3.19 10.55
C ARG A 18 -8.75 4.49 9.75
N ILE A 19 -7.74 4.83 8.96
CA ILE A 19 -7.78 6.02 8.08
C ILE A 19 -8.87 5.84 7.02
N ARG A 20 -8.92 4.69 6.34
CA ARG A 20 -9.91 4.40 5.29
C ARG A 20 -11.35 4.50 5.80
N ARG A 21 -11.64 3.89 6.95
CA ARG A 21 -12.96 3.98 7.61
C ARG A 21 -13.26 5.38 8.08
N GLY A 22 -12.29 6.07 8.69
CA GLY A 22 -12.45 7.46 9.11
C GLY A 22 -12.83 8.39 7.96
N LEU A 23 -12.25 8.19 6.77
CA LEU A 23 -12.64 8.95 5.57
C LEU A 23 -14.09 8.64 5.13
N MET A 24 -14.44 7.36 5.06
CA MET A 24 -15.78 6.92 4.63
C MET A 24 -16.89 7.37 5.58
N GLU A 25 -16.64 7.31 6.89
CA GLU A 25 -17.62 7.60 7.93
C GLU A 25 -17.75 9.10 8.21
N HIS A 26 -16.79 9.92 7.74
CA HIS A 26 -16.83 11.36 7.93
C HIS A 26 -17.72 12.06 6.89
N THR A 27 -18.57 12.96 7.38
CA THR A 27 -19.38 13.84 6.53
C THR A 27 -18.67 15.18 6.39
N PHE A 28 -18.31 15.55 5.16
CA PHE A 28 -17.62 16.81 4.87
C PHE A 28 -18.63 17.90 4.50
N LEU A 29 -18.45 19.12 5.03
CA LEU A 29 -19.23 20.27 4.61
C LEU A 29 -18.58 20.90 3.37
N VAL A 30 -19.31 20.96 2.25
CA VAL A 30 -18.78 21.44 0.95
C VAL A 30 -19.32 22.83 0.57
N GLY A 31 -19.86 23.56 1.54
CA GLY A 31 -20.44 24.89 1.38
C GLY A 31 -21.96 24.88 1.20
N ASN A 32 -22.62 26.02 1.49
CA ASN A 32 -24.08 26.20 1.35
C ASN A 32 -24.94 25.14 2.07
N GLY A 33 -24.45 24.57 3.17
CA GLY A 33 -25.13 23.50 3.90
C GLY A 33 -25.08 22.11 3.23
N SER A 34 -24.44 21.99 2.07
CA SER A 34 -24.26 20.72 1.36
C SER A 34 -23.25 19.81 2.06
N LYS A 35 -23.56 18.51 2.04
CA LYS A 35 -22.73 17.45 2.61
C LYS A 35 -22.09 16.63 1.49
N GLY A 36 -20.80 16.38 1.61
CA GLY A 36 -20.02 15.50 0.75
C GLY A 36 -19.53 14.27 1.51
N TYR A 37 -19.35 13.18 0.77
CA TYR A 37 -18.75 11.95 1.28
C TYR A 37 -17.54 11.63 0.41
N MET A 38 -16.48 11.14 1.03
CA MET A 38 -15.28 10.71 0.31
C MET A 38 -14.82 9.36 0.82
N THR A 39 -14.08 8.66 -0.02
CA THR A 39 -13.36 7.45 0.35
C THR A 39 -11.90 7.63 -0.06
N GLY A 40 -11.01 6.84 0.53
CA GLY A 40 -9.58 6.87 0.24
C GLY A 40 -9.08 5.51 -0.22
N SER A 41 -8.14 5.53 -1.18
CA SER A 41 -7.32 4.36 -1.49
C SER A 41 -5.92 4.60 -0.93
N ILE A 42 -5.41 3.65 -0.13
CA ILE A 42 -4.18 3.85 0.66
C ILE A 42 -3.16 2.79 0.27
N GLY A 43 -1.96 3.21 -0.11
CA GLY A 43 -0.81 2.34 -0.29
C GLY A 43 0.20 2.55 0.82
N PHE A 44 0.85 1.48 1.27
CA PHE A 44 1.95 1.57 2.23
C PHE A 44 3.00 0.48 2.00
N ALA A 45 4.21 0.75 2.47
CA ALA A 45 5.33 -0.18 2.48
C ALA A 45 6.11 0.00 3.79
N PRO A 46 6.65 -1.07 4.40
CA PRO A 46 7.47 -0.96 5.60
C PRO A 46 8.84 -0.37 5.26
N TYR A 47 9.46 0.29 6.23
CA TYR A 47 10.87 0.68 6.19
C TYR A 47 11.58 0.11 7.42
N PRO A 48 12.68 -0.66 7.25
CA PRO A 48 13.26 -1.10 5.97
C PRO A 48 12.31 -2.00 5.17
N PHE A 49 12.38 -1.93 3.83
CA PHE A 49 11.45 -2.64 2.95
C PHE A 49 11.67 -4.15 2.91
N ASN A 50 12.94 -4.56 2.97
CA ASN A 50 13.34 -5.96 3.08
C ASN A 50 14.03 -6.15 4.43
N SER A 51 13.38 -6.85 5.35
CA SER A 51 13.92 -7.10 6.70
C SER A 51 15.18 -7.96 6.71
N TRP A 52 15.40 -8.78 5.68
CA TRP A 52 16.61 -9.58 5.50
C TRP A 52 17.80 -8.75 5.00
N HIS A 53 17.53 -7.65 4.31
CA HIS A 53 18.54 -6.74 3.78
C HIS A 53 18.16 -5.26 4.03
N PRO A 54 18.24 -4.78 5.30
CA PRO A 54 17.70 -3.49 5.71
C PRO A 54 18.24 -2.28 4.93
N ASP A 55 19.53 -2.32 4.57
CA ASP A 55 20.24 -1.21 3.93
C ASP A 55 20.14 -1.22 2.40
N ARG A 56 19.38 -2.18 1.83
CA ARG A 56 19.32 -2.37 0.37
C ARG A 56 18.55 -1.26 -0.35
N PHE A 57 17.55 -0.67 0.28
CA PHE A 57 16.68 0.33 -0.33
C PHE A 57 16.63 1.60 0.49
N ASN A 58 16.81 2.74 -0.17
CA ASN A 58 16.62 4.04 0.46
C ASN A 58 15.12 4.38 0.61
N TRP A 59 14.82 5.43 1.38
CA TRP A 59 13.44 5.79 1.68
C TRP A 59 12.66 6.26 0.45
N GLU A 60 13.33 6.89 -0.54
CA GLU A 60 12.70 7.31 -1.80
C GLU A 60 12.20 6.10 -2.60
N GLN A 61 13.01 5.04 -2.66
CA GLN A 61 12.63 3.78 -3.29
C GLN A 61 11.44 3.17 -2.58
N VAL A 62 11.45 3.09 -1.25
CA VAL A 62 10.32 2.56 -0.48
C VAL A 62 9.04 3.39 -0.66
N LEU A 63 9.17 4.71 -0.80
CA LEU A 63 8.05 5.59 -1.12
C LEU A 63 7.45 5.28 -2.50
N ALA A 64 8.27 5.03 -3.51
CA ALA A 64 7.78 4.61 -4.83
C ALA A 64 6.99 3.30 -4.76
N ILE A 65 7.42 2.35 -3.92
CA ILE A 65 6.68 1.10 -3.68
C ILE A 65 5.33 1.36 -3.02
N ALA A 66 5.28 2.25 -2.01
CA ALA A 66 4.04 2.64 -1.36
C ALA A 66 3.06 3.33 -2.33
N ASP A 67 3.57 4.14 -3.26
CA ASP A 67 2.74 4.77 -4.30
C ASP A 67 2.18 3.73 -5.28
N GLN A 68 3.00 2.76 -5.70
CA GLN A 68 2.53 1.62 -6.50
C GLN A 68 1.42 0.84 -5.79
N ALA A 69 1.58 0.58 -4.49
CA ALA A 69 0.54 -0.06 -3.70
C ALA A 69 -0.78 0.75 -3.70
N ALA A 70 -0.69 2.09 -3.62
CA ALA A 70 -1.85 2.97 -3.67
C ALA A 70 -2.52 2.94 -5.04
N TYR A 71 -1.73 2.86 -6.10
CA TYR A 71 -2.22 2.73 -7.48
C TYR A 71 -2.97 1.41 -7.69
N VAL A 72 -2.42 0.29 -7.23
CA VAL A 72 -3.11 -1.02 -7.26
C VAL A 72 -4.43 -0.97 -6.48
N ALA A 73 -4.45 -0.37 -5.30
CA ALA A 73 -5.70 -0.19 -4.55
C ALA A 73 -6.74 0.64 -5.34
N LYS A 74 -6.30 1.64 -6.13
CA LYS A 74 -7.20 2.44 -6.98
C LYS A 74 -7.74 1.66 -8.18
N SER A 75 -6.92 0.82 -8.81
CA SER A 75 -7.33 0.01 -9.97
C SER A 75 -8.24 -1.15 -9.58
N ASN A 76 -8.15 -1.64 -8.33
CA ASN A 76 -8.97 -2.74 -7.81
C ASN A 76 -10.27 -2.30 -7.10
N GLY A 77 -10.94 -1.28 -7.65
CA GLY A 77 -12.24 -0.82 -7.15
C GLY A 77 -12.20 0.32 -6.13
N ARG A 78 -11.00 0.84 -5.80
CA ARG A 78 -10.80 1.96 -4.86
C ARG A 78 -11.32 1.65 -3.45
N ASN A 79 -11.27 2.65 -2.57
CA ASN A 79 -11.82 2.56 -1.21
C ASN A 79 -11.29 1.33 -0.44
N ALA A 80 -10.00 1.06 -0.62
CA ALA A 80 -9.28 -0.07 -0.08
C ALA A 80 -7.85 0.35 0.29
N TRP A 81 -7.16 -0.49 1.04
CA TRP A 81 -5.72 -0.34 1.20
C TRP A 81 -4.97 -1.58 0.73
N LEU A 82 -3.74 -1.37 0.27
CA LEU A 82 -2.78 -2.40 -0.07
C LEU A 82 -1.44 -2.07 0.58
N GLY A 83 -0.88 -3.05 1.28
CA GLY A 83 0.49 -3.04 1.76
C GLY A 83 1.35 -3.94 0.89
N ILE A 84 2.58 -3.52 0.60
CA ILE A 84 3.60 -4.34 -0.07
C ILE A 84 4.80 -4.47 0.86
N GLU A 85 5.31 -5.68 1.03
CA GLU A 85 6.53 -5.99 1.79
C GLU A 85 7.50 -6.78 0.90
N GLY A 86 8.80 -6.52 1.02
CA GLY A 86 9.84 -7.26 0.32
C GLY A 86 10.09 -8.62 0.99
N ALA A 87 10.13 -9.69 0.18
CA ALA A 87 10.63 -10.98 0.65
C ALA A 87 12.17 -11.02 0.61
N GLU A 88 12.76 -12.07 1.17
CA GLU A 88 14.22 -12.28 1.21
C GLU A 88 14.85 -12.13 -0.19
N ALA A 89 14.22 -12.73 -1.21
CA ALA A 89 14.66 -12.71 -2.59
C ALA A 89 14.54 -11.34 -3.30
N PHE A 90 13.89 -10.34 -2.70
CA PHE A 90 13.67 -9.05 -3.35
C PHE A 90 14.97 -8.22 -3.44
N GLY A 91 15.44 -8.00 -4.66
CA GLY A 91 16.66 -7.26 -4.98
C GLY A 91 16.46 -6.06 -5.90
N CYS A 92 17.58 -5.51 -6.38
CA CYS A 92 17.56 -4.34 -7.26
C CYS A 92 16.93 -4.66 -8.63
N ALA A 93 17.08 -5.89 -9.13
CA ALA A 93 16.47 -6.33 -10.38
C ALA A 93 14.94 -6.39 -10.28
N GLU A 94 14.43 -6.85 -9.13
CA GLU A 94 13.00 -6.92 -8.83
C GLU A 94 12.42 -5.52 -8.61
N TYR A 95 13.16 -4.62 -7.94
CA TYR A 95 12.75 -3.23 -7.76
C TYR A 95 12.49 -2.52 -9.09
N ASN A 96 13.35 -2.72 -10.09
CA ASN A 96 13.17 -2.12 -11.41
C ASN A 96 11.93 -2.65 -12.16
N GLN A 97 11.40 -3.81 -11.76
CA GLN A 97 10.20 -4.42 -12.34
C GLN A 97 8.91 -4.04 -11.60
N ILE A 98 8.99 -3.27 -10.51
CA ILE A 98 7.84 -3.07 -9.63
C ILE A 98 6.67 -2.32 -10.28
N GLY A 99 6.98 -1.39 -11.20
CA GLY A 99 5.96 -0.63 -11.93
C GLY A 99 5.32 -1.40 -13.09
N ASP A 100 6.03 -2.38 -13.66
CA ASP A 100 5.61 -3.03 -14.91
C ASP A 100 5.12 -4.47 -14.70
N SER A 101 5.50 -5.12 -13.59
CA SER A 101 5.36 -6.57 -13.43
C SER A 101 5.12 -6.98 -11.97
N LEU A 102 4.29 -6.23 -11.25
CA LEU A 102 3.98 -6.52 -9.85
C LEU A 102 3.35 -7.91 -9.66
N GLN A 103 2.49 -8.35 -10.60
CA GLN A 103 1.90 -9.69 -10.59
C GLN A 103 2.97 -10.78 -10.60
N LYS A 104 3.97 -10.65 -11.47
CA LYS A 104 5.07 -11.60 -11.57
C LYS A 104 5.90 -11.64 -10.29
N LEU A 105 6.19 -10.48 -9.69
CA LEU A 105 6.93 -10.40 -8.43
C LEU A 105 6.17 -11.06 -7.27
N TYR A 106 4.84 -10.95 -7.26
CA TYR A 106 3.98 -11.64 -6.30
C TYR A 106 3.99 -13.15 -6.53
N ASP A 107 3.83 -13.61 -7.78
CA ASP A 107 3.81 -15.03 -8.14
C ASP A 107 5.17 -15.72 -7.85
N GLN A 108 6.28 -14.99 -8.01
CA GLN A 108 7.64 -15.45 -7.70
C GLN A 108 7.99 -15.38 -6.20
N ALA A 109 7.05 -14.96 -5.35
CA ALA A 109 7.26 -14.73 -3.92
C ALA A 109 8.41 -13.75 -3.61
N CYS A 110 8.73 -12.83 -4.53
CA CYS A 110 9.65 -11.73 -4.30
C CYS A 110 9.01 -10.64 -3.42
N ILE A 111 7.69 -10.50 -3.47
CA ILE A 111 6.94 -9.61 -2.58
C ILE A 111 5.84 -10.36 -1.85
N LYS A 112 5.43 -9.83 -0.70
CA LYS A 112 4.21 -10.19 0.01
C LYS A 112 3.27 -9.00 -0.01
N THR A 113 1.97 -9.27 0.02
CA THR A 113 0.97 -8.20 0.09
C THR A 113 -0.05 -8.47 1.19
N MET A 114 -0.56 -7.37 1.74
CA MET A 114 -1.66 -7.36 2.70
C MET A 114 -2.73 -6.42 2.19
N THR A 115 -4.01 -6.74 2.34
CA THR A 115 -5.09 -5.94 1.76
C THR A 115 -6.37 -5.96 2.59
N SER A 116 -7.19 -4.91 2.46
CA SER A 116 -8.60 -4.91 2.92
C SER A 116 -9.58 -5.47 1.89
N MET A 117 -9.12 -5.79 0.69
CA MET A 117 -9.97 -6.26 -0.39
C MET A 117 -10.43 -7.70 -0.13
N ALA A 118 -11.74 -7.95 -0.24
CA ALA A 118 -12.34 -9.26 -0.03
C ALA A 118 -12.26 -10.18 -1.29
N HIS A 119 -11.69 -9.68 -2.39
CA HIS A 119 -11.57 -10.37 -3.66
C HIS A 119 -10.09 -10.51 -4.05
N THR A 120 -9.81 -11.38 -5.03
CA THR A 120 -8.47 -11.54 -5.60
C THR A 120 -7.98 -10.23 -6.20
N VAL A 121 -6.84 -9.75 -5.72
CA VAL A 121 -6.24 -8.51 -6.19
C VAL A 121 -5.60 -8.74 -7.56
N ASN A 122 -5.91 -7.86 -8.51
CA ASN A 122 -5.20 -7.79 -9.79
C ASN A 122 -4.01 -6.84 -9.66
N TYR A 123 -2.81 -7.39 -9.74
CA TYR A 123 -1.56 -6.62 -9.64
C TYR A 123 -1.03 -6.15 -11.01
N SER A 124 -1.74 -6.41 -12.10
CA SER A 124 -1.34 -6.07 -13.48
C SER A 124 -1.75 -4.64 -13.89
N ALA A 125 -1.86 -3.74 -12.91
CA ALA A 125 -2.43 -2.41 -13.08
C ALA A 125 -1.54 -1.45 -13.87
#